data_AF-A0AAN1SYR4-F1
#
_entry.id   AF-A0AAN1SYR4-F1
#
_cell.length_a   1.000
_cell.length_b   1.000
_cell.length_c   1.000
_cell.angle_alpha   90.00
_cell.angle_beta   90.00
_cell.angle_gamma   90.00
#
_symmetry.space_group_name_H-M   'P 1'
#
loop_
_entity.id
_entity.type
_entity.pdbx_description
1 polymer ?
#
loop_
_entity_poly.entity_id
_entity_poly.type
_entity_poly.pdbx_seq_one_letter_code
_entity_poly.pdbx_strand_id
1 'polypeptide(L)'
;MSFYWAEADDALGGLVPARLTEPVSPHLRCMKGTATKPVRCIALEGEVGKRVSCSIYSQRPSTCREFDVLEADGSPNPRCAALRAESFSL
;
A
#
# COMPACT_ATOMS: atom_id res chain seq x y z
N MET A 1 0.70 0.82 8.31
CA MET A 1 0.00 -0.46 8.05
C MET A 1 1.05 -1.55 7.94
N SER A 2 0.89 -2.65 8.66
CA SER A 2 1.78 -3.82 8.60
C SER A 2 1.04 -5.05 8.12
N PHE A 3 1.76 -6.03 7.58
CA PHE A 3 1.25 -7.29 7.04
C PHE A 3 2.16 -8.46 7.43
N TYR A 4 1.70 -9.70 7.23
CA TYR A 4 2.45 -10.88 7.66
C TYR A 4 3.74 -11.03 6.87
N TRP A 5 4.86 -11.32 7.54
CA TRP A 5 6.17 -11.36 6.90
C TRP A 5 6.24 -12.33 5.71
N ALA A 6 5.49 -13.44 5.75
CA ALA A 6 5.53 -14.47 4.71
C ALA A 6 4.76 -14.10 3.43
N GLU A 7 4.09 -12.94 3.39
CA GLU A 7 3.55 -12.42 2.13
C GLU A 7 4.65 -11.93 1.18
N ALA A 8 5.86 -11.72 1.67
CA ALA A 8 7.01 -11.26 0.89
C ALA A 8 7.68 -12.39 0.11
N ASP A 9 8.29 -12.04 -1.03
CA ASP A 9 8.92 -12.97 -1.99
C ASP A 9 10.18 -13.68 -1.48
N ASP A 10 10.66 -13.32 -0.28
CA ASP A 10 11.69 -14.03 0.47
C ASP A 10 11.13 -15.16 1.36
N ALA A 11 9.81 -15.38 1.34
CA ALA A 11 9.13 -16.52 1.95
C ALA A 11 8.48 -17.42 0.89
N LEU A 12 8.28 -18.69 1.23
CA LEU A 12 7.66 -19.65 0.32
C LEU A 12 6.21 -19.26 0.02
N GLY A 13 5.93 -18.95 -1.25
CA GLY A 13 4.60 -18.58 -1.73
C GLY A 13 4.23 -17.10 -1.58
N GLY A 14 5.12 -16.28 -1.02
CA GLY A 14 4.95 -14.83 -0.99
C GLY A 14 5.17 -14.18 -2.35
N LEU A 15 4.58 -13.00 -2.54
CA LEU A 15 4.61 -12.25 -3.81
C LEU A 15 5.08 -10.80 -3.65
N VAL A 16 5.02 -10.25 -2.44
CA VAL A 16 5.37 -8.85 -2.19
C VAL A 16 6.89 -8.69 -2.28
N PRO A 17 7.44 -7.78 -3.09
CA PRO A 17 8.89 -7.66 -3.20
C PRO A 17 9.54 -7.27 -1.88
N ALA A 18 10.28 -8.19 -1.25
CA ALA A 18 10.86 -8.01 0.09
C ALA A 18 11.75 -6.75 0.16
N ARG A 19 12.44 -6.44 -0.93
CA ARG A 19 13.28 -5.23 -1.07
C ARG A 19 12.53 -3.91 -0.86
N LEU A 20 11.21 -3.89 -1.03
CA LEU A 20 10.33 -2.73 -0.84
C LEU A 20 9.70 -2.69 0.57
N THR A 21 10.07 -3.63 1.44
CA THR A 21 9.51 -3.81 2.78
C THR A 21 10.56 -3.60 3.85
N GLU A 22 10.12 -3.34 5.08
CA GLU A 22 10.96 -3.25 6.27
C GLU A 22 10.32 -4.02 7.44
N PRO A 23 11.12 -4.65 8.32
CA PRO A 23 10.59 -5.39 9.46
C PRO A 23 9.98 -4.43 10.49
N VAL A 24 8.82 -4.80 11.03
CA VAL A 24 8.16 -4.12 12.16
C VAL A 24 8.32 -4.94 13.43
N SER A 25 8.19 -6.25 13.32
CA SER A 25 8.39 -7.23 14.39
C SER A 25 8.79 -8.58 13.77
N PRO A 26 9.11 -9.63 14.56
CA PRO A 26 9.49 -10.93 14.01
C PRO A 26 8.48 -11.55 13.04
N HIS A 27 7.20 -11.17 13.13
CA HIS A 27 6.13 -11.72 12.30
C HIS A 27 5.49 -10.70 11.36
N LEU A 28 5.88 -9.42 11.43
CA LEU A 28 5.24 -8.35 10.69
C LEU A 28 6.25 -7.51 9.91
N ARG A 29 5.84 -7.11 8.71
CA ARG A 29 6.54 -6.16 7.86
C ARG A 29 5.63 -4.99 7.52
N CYS A 30 6.19 -3.88 7.10
CA CYS A 30 5.46 -2.82 6.43
C CYS A 30 6.17 -2.44 5.13
N MET A 31 5.48 -1.70 4.25
CA MET A 31 6.12 -1.12 3.08
C MET A 31 7.05 0.01 3.51
N LYS A 32 8.25 0.09 2.94
CA LYS A 32 9.19 1.20 3.21
C LYS A 32 8.51 2.54 2.97
N GLY A 33 8.79 3.49 3.86
CA GLY A 33 8.19 4.83 3.84
C GLY A 33 6.80 4.92 4.47
N THR A 34 6.30 3.84 5.10
CA THR A 34 5.02 3.84 5.83
C THR A 34 5.16 3.73 7.35
N ALA A 35 6.37 3.55 7.87
CA ALA A 35 6.63 3.48 9.31
C ALA A 35 6.63 4.86 10.02
N THR A 36 6.92 5.95 9.29
CA THR A 36 7.03 7.31 9.85
C THR A 36 6.22 8.32 9.06
N LYS A 37 5.87 9.45 9.70
CA LYS A 37 5.23 10.59 9.03
C LYS A 37 6.29 11.50 8.39
N PRO A 38 6.01 12.13 7.23
CA PRO A 38 4.82 11.91 6.39
C PRO A 38 4.85 10.53 5.72
N VAL A 39 3.69 9.87 5.67
CA VAL A 39 3.57 8.51 5.12
C VAL A 39 3.61 8.58 3.59
N ARG A 40 4.60 7.94 2.98
CA ARG A 40 4.69 7.78 1.52
C ARG A 40 5.31 6.43 1.17
N CYS A 41 4.47 5.49 0.76
CA CYS A 41 4.91 4.16 0.34
C CYS A 41 5.93 4.24 -0.81
N ILE A 42 7.01 3.46 -0.72
CA ILE A 42 8.05 3.38 -1.76
C ILE A 42 7.51 2.95 -3.13
N ALA A 43 6.42 2.18 -3.16
CA ALA A 43 5.79 1.70 -4.41
C ALA A 43 4.74 2.68 -4.97
N LEU A 44 4.53 3.84 -4.33
CA LEU A 44 3.62 4.87 -4.83
C LEU A 44 4.31 5.73 -5.87
N GLU A 45 3.83 5.64 -7.10
CA GLU A 45 4.26 6.45 -8.24
C GLU A 45 3.29 7.61 -8.47
N GLY A 46 3.82 8.69 -9.04
CA GLY A 46 3.05 9.90 -9.33
C GLY A 46 2.88 10.84 -8.14
N GLU A 47 1.85 11.67 -8.23
CA GLU A 47 1.60 12.81 -7.34
C GLU A 47 0.18 12.71 -6.77
N VAL A 48 0.10 12.68 -5.43
CA VAL A 48 -1.17 12.69 -4.68
C VAL A 48 -1.94 13.97 -5.03
N GLY A 49 -3.27 13.91 -5.10
CA GLY A 49 -4.10 15.01 -5.60
C GLY A 49 -4.18 15.09 -7.12
N LYS A 50 -3.26 14.44 -7.86
CA LYS A 50 -3.28 14.38 -9.33
C LYS A 50 -3.49 12.95 -9.82
N ARG A 51 -2.40 12.24 -10.14
CA ARG A 51 -2.40 10.88 -10.65
C ARG A 51 -1.40 10.06 -9.88
N VAL A 52 -1.88 8.97 -9.29
CA VAL A 52 -1.05 8.00 -8.57
C VAL A 52 -1.34 6.58 -9.04
N SER A 53 -0.31 5.73 -8.98
CA SER A 53 -0.39 4.30 -9.21
C SER A 53 0.52 3.55 -8.25
N CYS A 54 0.23 2.27 -8.03
CA CYS A 54 1.14 1.38 -7.31
C CYS A 54 1.96 0.60 -8.34
N SER A 55 3.29 0.71 -8.28
CA SER A 55 4.20 0.03 -9.20
C SER A 55 4.19 -1.50 -9.07
N ILE A 56 3.65 -2.02 -7.97
CA ILE A 56 3.54 -3.45 -7.67
C ILE A 56 2.07 -3.89 -7.55
N TYR A 57 1.14 -3.28 -8.28
CA TYR A 57 -0.31 -3.46 -8.07
C TYR A 57 -0.78 -4.93 -7.97
N SER A 58 -0.22 -5.83 -8.80
CA SER A 58 -0.51 -7.28 -8.79
C SER A 58 0.19 -8.06 -7.67
N GLN A 59 1.25 -7.49 -7.08
CA GLN A 59 2.09 -8.07 -6.03
C GLN A 59 1.88 -7.36 -4.68
N ARG A 60 0.78 -6.61 -4.52
CA ARG A 60 0.47 -5.88 -3.28
C ARG A 60 0.34 -6.84 -2.09
N PRO A 61 0.66 -6.42 -0.86
CA PRO A 61 0.28 -7.16 0.34
C PRO A 61 -1.25 -7.20 0.49
N SER A 62 -1.75 -8.17 1.26
CA SER A 62 -3.16 -8.38 1.62
C SER A 62 -3.83 -7.07 2.05
N THR A 63 -3.22 -6.37 3.01
CA THR A 63 -3.68 -5.07 3.53
C THR A 63 -3.84 -3.97 2.48
N CYS A 64 -3.10 -4.04 1.36
CA CYS A 64 -3.25 -3.13 0.23
C CYS A 64 -4.23 -3.64 -0.84
N ARG A 65 -4.47 -4.96 -0.92
CA ARG A 65 -5.45 -5.56 -1.85
C ARG A 65 -6.88 -5.42 -1.33
N GLU A 66 -7.06 -5.56 -0.03
CA GLU A 66 -8.35 -5.40 0.67
C GLU A 66 -8.91 -3.96 0.59
N PHE A 67 -8.11 -3.02 0.09
CA PHE A 67 -8.57 -1.67 -0.18
C PHE A 67 -9.06 -1.55 -1.64
N ASP A 68 -10.37 -1.72 -1.81
CA ASP A 68 -11.01 -1.69 -3.12
C ASP A 68 -11.10 -0.29 -3.71
N VAL A 69 -10.90 -0.18 -5.01
CA VAL A 69 -11.06 1.07 -5.77
C VAL A 69 -12.53 1.36 -6.08
N LEU A 70 -13.35 0.32 -6.12
CA LEU A 70 -14.78 0.38 -6.37
C LEU A 70 -15.53 -0.18 -5.16
N GLU A 71 -16.77 0.24 -4.99
CA GLU A 71 -17.75 -0.42 -4.12
C GLU A 71 -18.26 -1.71 -4.78
N ALA A 72 -19.00 -2.51 -4.02
CA ALA A 72 -19.57 -3.78 -4.49
C ALA A 72 -20.53 -3.61 -5.69
N ASP A 73 -21.14 -2.44 -5.84
CA ASP A 73 -22.03 -2.09 -6.97
C ASP A 73 -21.27 -1.56 -8.20
N GLY A 74 -19.94 -1.51 -8.15
CA GLY A 74 -19.08 -0.99 -9.22
C GLY A 74 -18.93 0.54 -9.22
N SER A 75 -19.55 1.26 -8.28
CA SER A 75 -19.35 2.70 -8.13
C SER A 75 -17.96 3.01 -7.53
N PRO A 76 -17.37 4.20 -7.78
CA PRO A 76 -16.08 4.56 -7.19
C PRO A 76 -16.12 4.60 -5.66
N ASN A 77 -15.16 3.94 -5.00
CA ASN A 77 -15.06 3.94 -3.55
C ASN A 77 -14.71 5.37 -3.04
N PRO A 78 -15.57 6.05 -2.26
CA PRO A 78 -15.35 7.41 -1.79
C PRO A 78 -14.19 7.51 -0.80
N ARG A 79 -13.87 6.45 -0.04
CA ARG A 79 -12.64 6.41 0.78
C ARG A 79 -11.39 6.40 -0.10
N CYS A 80 -11.45 5.69 -1.22
CA CYS A 80 -10.37 5.66 -2.18
C CYS A 80 -10.20 7.01 -2.89
N ALA A 81 -11.29 7.73 -3.16
CA ALA A 81 -11.25 9.10 -3.65
C ALA A 81 -10.66 10.07 -2.62
N ALA A 82 -11.06 9.98 -1.35
CA ALA A 82 -10.56 10.84 -0.28
C ALA A 82 -9.06 10.66 -0.02
N LEU A 83 -8.53 9.44 -0.06
CA LEU A 83 -7.09 9.18 0.09
C LEU A 83 -6.26 9.65 -1.11
N ARG A 84 -6.88 9.77 -2.29
CA ARG A 84 -6.25 10.30 -3.51
C ARG A 84 -6.36 11.81 -3.60
N ALA A 85 -7.35 12.42 -2.96
CA ALA A 85 -7.46 13.85 -2.82
C ALA A 85 -6.30 14.36 -1.96
N GLU A 86 -5.69 15.47 -2.38
CA GLU A 86 -4.70 16.15 -1.56
C GLU A 86 -5.35 16.55 -0.22
N SER A 87 -4.92 15.91 0.87
CA SER A 87 -5.20 16.44 2.20
C SER A 87 -4.21 17.58 2.44
N PHE A 88 -4.56 18.77 1.94
CA PHE A 88 -3.84 20.00 2.23
C PHE A 88 -3.86 20.17 3.74
N SER A 89 -2.69 20.00 4.37
CA SER A 89 -2.51 20.35 5.76
C SER A 89 -2.40 21.88 5.78
N LEU A 90 -3.47 22.55 6.22
CA LEU A 90 -3.34 23.92 6.75
C LEU A 90 -2.66 23.85 8.12
#